data_AF-A0A7S0HY31-F1
#
_entry.id   AF-A0A7S0HY31-F1
#
_cell.length_a   1.000
_cell.length_b   1.000
_cell.length_c   1.000
_cell.angle_alpha   90.00
_cell.angle_beta   90.00
_cell.angle_gamma   90.00
#
_symmetry.space_group_name_H-M   'P 1'
#
loop_
_entity.id
_entity.type
_entity.pdbx_description
1 polymer ?
#
loop_
_entity_poly.entity_id
_entity_poly.type
_entity_poly.pdbx_seq_one_letter_code
_entity_poly.pdbx_strand_id
1 'polypeptide(L)'
;QEEEEKLQKEQIDKSILAFDKIKSHLASDKKFDKSAPLLLKMIDSELRKENASKAFEAIREAIGSGERAFADNTRGLIKDIIESVTKNSEIFKTVNSDFESLIKVWEILSHLSNKLRTDDSFAYAKAAKELLVLLEALNNQTITSDYIRDQTGMALLTCLKVMERKHTFAWSRVPLEMCLKVLVDPKKRAAFGSSREQLEDLINRVHKKREGQVSEDSKLHYQSSGFQHGKRGW
;
A
#
# COMPACT_ATOMS: atom_id res chain seq x y z
N GLN A 1 46.19 10.65 5.29
CA GLN A 1 45.13 10.70 6.31
C GLN A 1 44.31 11.98 6.16
N GLU A 2 44.86 13.18 6.36
CA GLU A 2 44.11 14.44 6.23
C GLU A 2 43.52 14.69 4.81
N GLU A 3 44.27 14.37 3.75
CA GLU A 3 43.79 14.48 2.36
C GLU A 3 42.69 13.46 2.02
N GLU A 4 42.76 12.28 2.63
CA GLU A 4 41.78 11.20 2.43
C GLU A 4 40.47 11.50 3.15
N GLU A 5 40.53 12.04 4.37
CA GLU A 5 39.37 12.52 5.12
C GLU A 5 38.68 13.68 4.41
N LYS A 6 39.46 14.61 3.84
CA LYS A 6 38.92 15.71 3.04
C LYS A 6 38.18 15.21 1.80
N LEU A 7 38.73 14.23 1.09
CA LEU A 7 38.10 13.63 -0.09
C LEU A 7 36.81 12.89 0.28
N GLN A 8 36.81 12.13 1.38
CA GLN A 8 35.62 11.45 1.88
C GLN A 8 34.51 12.44 2.25
N LYS A 9 34.86 13.52 2.94
CA LYS A 9 33.90 14.58 3.29
C LYS A 9 33.29 15.23 2.04
N GLU A 10 34.11 15.57 1.06
CA GLU A 10 33.62 16.15 -0.20
C GLU A 10 32.68 15.19 -0.95
N GLN A 11 32.97 13.89 -0.93
CA GLN A 11 32.11 12.87 -1.52
C GLN A 11 30.77 12.75 -0.78
N ILE A 12 30.78 12.84 0.56
CA ILE A 12 29.56 12.87 1.38
C ILE A 12 28.72 14.11 1.03
N ASP A 13 29.32 15.29 1.00
CA ASP A 13 28.61 16.54 0.68
C ASP A 13 27.98 16.49 -0.72
N LYS A 14 28.69 15.93 -1.71
CA LYS A 14 28.15 15.68 -3.06
C LYS A 14 26.94 14.73 -3.04
N SER A 15 27.01 13.65 -2.25
CA SER A 15 25.89 12.69 -2.14
C SER A 15 24.65 13.30 -1.47
N ILE A 16 24.85 14.15 -0.45
CA ILE A 16 23.77 14.89 0.23
C ILE A 16 23.02 15.78 -0.79
N LEU A 17 23.77 16.56 -1.58
CA LEU A 17 23.19 17.41 -2.63
C LEU A 17 22.49 16.59 -3.72
N ALA A 18 23.02 15.42 -4.06
CA ALA A 18 22.39 14.52 -5.02
C ALA A 18 21.05 13.98 -4.51
N PHE A 19 20.95 13.60 -3.22
CA PHE A 19 19.69 13.17 -2.61
C PHE A 19 18.64 14.28 -2.55
N ASP A 20 19.05 15.52 -2.24
CA ASP A 20 18.13 16.67 -2.28
C ASP A 20 17.63 16.93 -3.72
N LYS A 21 18.53 16.84 -4.71
CA LYS A 21 18.17 17.05 -6.12
C LYS A 21 17.20 15.97 -6.62
N ILE A 22 17.47 14.70 -6.32
CA ILE A 22 16.62 13.61 -6.80
C ILE A 22 15.24 13.61 -6.14
N LYS A 23 15.14 14.01 -4.85
CA LYS A 23 13.87 14.23 -4.16
C LYS A 23 12.94 15.14 -4.97
N SER A 24 13.44 16.29 -5.44
CA SER A 24 12.62 17.21 -6.25
C SER A 24 12.11 16.60 -7.56
N HIS A 25 12.84 15.62 -8.12
CA HIS A 25 12.43 14.91 -9.34
C HIS A 25 11.45 13.78 -9.04
N LEU A 26 11.55 13.13 -7.89
CA LEU A 26 10.64 12.07 -7.44
C LEU A 26 9.22 12.60 -7.19
N ALA A 27 9.10 13.87 -6.82
CA ALA A 27 7.81 14.55 -6.71
C ALA A 27 7.06 14.68 -8.06
N SER A 28 7.75 14.54 -9.19
CA SER A 28 7.16 14.72 -10.53
C SER A 28 6.88 13.38 -11.22
N ASP A 29 5.61 13.13 -11.56
CA ASP A 29 5.20 11.91 -12.29
C ASP A 29 5.99 11.69 -13.58
N LYS A 30 6.24 12.77 -14.34
CA LYS A 30 7.00 12.72 -15.60
C LYS A 30 8.46 12.32 -15.42
N LYS A 31 9.02 12.55 -14.23
CA LYS A 31 10.44 12.29 -13.93
C LYS A 31 10.64 11.07 -13.05
N PHE A 32 9.57 10.54 -12.45
CA PHE A 32 9.64 9.45 -11.49
C PHE A 32 10.32 8.21 -12.06
N ASP A 33 9.89 7.74 -13.23
CA ASP A 33 10.41 6.51 -13.84
C ASP A 33 11.93 6.54 -14.09
N LYS A 34 12.50 7.73 -14.29
CA LYS A 34 13.96 7.91 -14.43
C LYS A 34 14.66 8.14 -13.10
N SER A 35 13.96 8.74 -12.14
CA SER A 35 14.53 9.16 -10.85
C SER A 35 14.50 8.04 -9.81
N ALA A 36 13.48 7.19 -9.80
CA ALA A 36 13.38 6.08 -8.88
C ALA A 36 14.52 5.04 -9.04
N PRO A 37 14.90 4.61 -10.26
CA PRO A 37 16.07 3.73 -10.44
C PRO A 37 17.38 4.38 -9.99
N LEU A 38 17.53 5.69 -10.18
CA LEU A 38 18.72 6.40 -9.73
C LEU A 38 18.74 6.50 -8.19
N LEU A 39 17.60 6.74 -7.54
CA LEU A 39 17.48 6.68 -6.08
C LEU A 39 17.91 5.31 -5.56
N LEU A 40 17.41 4.22 -6.17
CA LEU A 40 17.77 2.86 -5.79
C LEU A 40 19.28 2.65 -5.85
N LYS A 41 19.91 3.04 -6.96
CA LYS A 41 21.38 2.96 -7.12
C LYS A 41 22.12 3.75 -6.04
N MET A 42 21.66 4.95 -5.72
CA MET A 42 22.27 5.78 -4.68
C MET A 42 22.13 5.16 -3.29
N ILE A 43 20.97 4.56 -2.96
CA ILE A 43 20.79 3.83 -1.70
C ILE A 43 21.76 2.65 -1.63
N ASP A 44 21.90 1.88 -2.71
CA ASP A 44 22.72 0.67 -2.72
C ASP A 44 24.24 0.95 -2.74
N SER A 45 24.68 2.10 -3.24
CA SER A 45 26.12 2.38 -3.46
C SER A 45 26.69 3.60 -2.73
N GLU A 46 25.84 4.54 -2.31
CA GLU A 46 26.27 5.82 -1.74
C GLU A 46 25.72 6.08 -0.32
N LEU A 47 24.79 5.25 0.18
CA LEU A 47 24.19 5.44 1.50
C LEU A 47 25.22 5.28 2.62
N ARG A 48 25.23 6.26 3.53
CA ARG A 48 26.02 6.28 4.77
C ARG A 48 25.20 6.95 5.87
N LYS A 49 25.66 6.88 7.12
CA LYS A 49 24.95 7.49 8.26
C LYS A 49 24.81 9.02 8.09
N GLU A 50 25.81 9.64 7.50
CA GLU A 50 25.94 11.08 7.31
C GLU A 50 24.94 11.64 6.29
N ASN A 51 24.56 10.84 5.28
CA ASN A 51 23.59 11.23 4.26
C ASN A 51 22.22 10.56 4.40
N ALA A 52 22.05 9.68 5.40
CA ALA A 52 20.85 8.90 5.62
C ALA A 52 19.59 9.74 5.77
N SER A 53 19.70 10.91 6.41
CA SER A 53 18.56 11.83 6.58
C SER A 53 18.02 12.31 5.22
N LYS A 54 18.90 12.72 4.30
CA LYS A 54 18.51 13.15 2.96
C LYS A 54 18.02 12.02 2.08
N ALA A 55 18.67 10.86 2.17
CA ALA A 55 18.19 9.65 1.50
C ALA A 55 16.76 9.32 1.97
N PHE A 56 16.51 9.38 3.28
CA PHE A 56 15.20 9.10 3.86
C PHE A 56 14.11 10.09 3.41
N GLU A 57 14.44 11.38 3.32
CA GLU A 57 13.52 12.37 2.73
C GLU A 57 13.17 12.05 1.27
N ALA A 58 14.16 11.66 0.45
CA ALA A 58 13.93 11.26 -0.93
C ALA A 58 13.07 9.99 -1.04
N ILE A 59 13.28 9.01 -0.16
CA ILE A 59 12.45 7.79 -0.08
C ILE A 59 11.00 8.12 0.25
N ARG A 60 10.75 8.99 1.24
CA ARG A 60 9.39 9.43 1.59
C ARG A 60 8.69 10.09 0.41
N GLU A 61 9.41 10.93 -0.33
CA GLU A 61 8.89 11.56 -1.55
C GLU A 61 8.57 10.52 -2.64
N ALA A 62 9.45 9.53 -2.82
CA ALA A 62 9.25 8.47 -3.81
C ALA A 62 8.02 7.61 -3.52
N ILE A 63 7.81 7.27 -2.24
CA ILE A 63 6.65 6.47 -1.80
C ILE A 63 5.37 7.32 -1.89
N GLY A 64 5.46 8.62 -1.58
CA GLY A 64 4.41 9.60 -1.79
C GLY A 64 3.14 9.36 -0.96
N SER A 65 2.01 9.91 -1.42
CA SER A 65 0.69 9.83 -0.78
C SER A 65 -0.01 8.46 -0.88
N GLY A 66 0.71 7.43 -1.29
CA GLY A 66 0.15 6.12 -1.56
C GLY A 66 -0.26 5.93 -3.00
N GLU A 67 -0.97 6.85 -3.66
CA GLU A 67 -1.51 6.65 -5.03
C GLU A 67 -0.44 6.19 -6.05
N ARG A 68 0.76 6.77 -5.97
CA ARG A 68 1.91 6.37 -6.79
C ARG A 68 2.33 4.92 -6.51
N ALA A 69 2.27 4.43 -5.28
CA ALA A 69 2.51 3.02 -4.96
C ALA A 69 1.50 2.06 -5.60
N PHE A 70 0.38 2.56 -6.14
CA PHE A 70 -0.66 1.74 -6.76
C PHE A 70 -0.70 1.78 -8.28
N ALA A 71 -0.04 2.75 -8.92
CA ALA A 71 -0.03 2.81 -10.36
C ALA A 71 0.81 1.64 -10.93
N ASP A 72 0.29 1.01 -11.99
CA ASP A 72 0.86 -0.24 -12.51
C ASP A 72 2.28 -0.07 -13.02
N ASN A 73 2.62 1.14 -13.49
CA ASN A 73 3.94 1.51 -13.98
C ASN A 73 4.97 1.78 -12.87
N THR A 74 4.55 2.14 -11.66
CA THR A 74 5.45 2.59 -10.57
C THR A 74 5.53 1.61 -9.40
N ARG A 75 4.55 0.73 -9.21
CA ARG A 75 4.48 -0.22 -8.08
C ARG A 75 5.69 -1.15 -7.97
N GLY A 76 6.28 -1.54 -9.10
CA GLY A 76 7.49 -2.38 -9.13
C GLY A 76 8.70 -1.64 -8.56
N LEU A 77 8.94 -0.42 -9.06
CA LEU A 77 10.03 0.43 -8.58
C LEU A 77 9.88 0.78 -7.09
N ILE A 78 8.66 1.04 -6.62
CA ILE A 78 8.40 1.34 -5.21
C ILE A 78 8.68 0.11 -4.33
N LYS A 79 8.31 -1.09 -4.78
CA LYS A 79 8.68 -2.33 -4.09
C LYS A 79 10.21 -2.47 -4.00
N ASP A 80 10.93 -2.24 -5.09
CA ASP A 80 12.39 -2.39 -5.11
C ASP A 80 13.07 -1.36 -4.20
N ILE A 81 12.56 -0.12 -4.15
CA ILE A 81 13.02 0.91 -3.19
C ILE A 81 12.81 0.40 -1.75
N ILE A 82 11.62 -0.10 -1.42
CA ILE A 82 11.32 -0.57 -0.06
C ILE A 82 12.21 -1.76 0.31
N GLU A 83 12.46 -2.69 -0.60
CA GLU A 83 13.39 -3.80 -0.37
C GLU A 83 14.83 -3.33 -0.11
N SER A 84 15.32 -2.34 -0.85
CA SER A 84 16.64 -1.74 -0.60
C SER A 84 16.69 -0.99 0.73
N VAL A 85 15.62 -0.29 1.10
CA VAL A 85 15.49 0.40 2.39
C VAL A 85 15.48 -0.60 3.56
N THR A 86 14.75 -1.70 3.44
CA THR A 86 14.74 -2.78 4.44
C THR A 86 16.13 -3.39 4.61
N LYS A 87 16.86 -3.64 3.52
CA LYS A 87 18.25 -4.15 3.59
C LYS A 87 19.19 -3.19 4.33
N ASN A 88 18.92 -1.90 4.25
CA ASN A 88 19.72 -0.83 4.87
C ASN A 88 19.09 -0.29 6.18
N SER A 89 18.25 -1.08 6.84
CA SER A 89 17.47 -0.65 8.02
C SER A 89 18.31 -0.02 9.12
N GLU A 90 19.48 -0.59 9.40
CA GLU A 90 20.35 -0.15 10.50
C GLU A 90 20.87 1.27 10.32
N ILE A 91 21.06 1.71 9.07
CA ILE A 91 21.43 3.10 8.79
C ILE A 91 20.23 4.03 9.02
N PHE A 92 19.05 3.67 8.51
CA PHE A 92 17.87 4.53 8.62
C PHE A 92 17.30 4.65 10.04
N LYS A 93 17.46 3.63 10.88
CA LYS A 93 17.12 3.71 12.31
C LYS A 93 17.87 4.81 13.04
N THR A 94 19.05 5.22 12.57
CA THR A 94 19.83 6.30 13.19
C THR A 94 19.23 7.69 12.97
N VAL A 95 18.38 7.85 11.94
CA VAL A 95 17.80 9.16 11.57
C VAL A 95 16.29 9.25 11.76
N ASN A 96 15.62 8.13 12.10
CA ASN A 96 14.20 8.11 12.39
C ASN A 96 13.82 7.04 13.42
N SER A 97 13.33 7.48 14.59
CA SER A 97 12.88 6.59 15.66
C SER A 97 11.64 5.77 15.32
N ASP A 98 10.80 6.25 14.40
CA ASP A 98 9.60 5.54 13.92
C ASP A 98 9.90 4.63 12.71
N PHE A 99 11.17 4.46 12.31
CA PHE A 99 11.53 3.74 11.09
C PHE A 99 10.96 2.32 11.03
N GLU A 100 10.99 1.58 12.15
CA GLU A 100 10.45 0.21 12.19
C GLU A 100 8.93 0.15 12.01
N SER A 101 8.22 1.17 12.49
CA SER A 101 6.79 1.29 12.24
C SER A 101 6.53 1.66 10.77
N LEU A 102 7.33 2.57 10.21
CA LEU A 102 7.19 2.99 8.82
C LEU A 102 7.47 1.88 7.82
N ILE A 103 8.51 1.07 8.06
CA ILE A 103 8.85 0.00 7.12
C ILE A 103 7.71 -1.04 7.05
N LYS A 104 7.08 -1.37 8.18
CA LYS A 104 5.90 -2.25 8.22
C LYS A 104 4.74 -1.66 7.41
N VAL A 105 4.50 -0.35 7.52
CA VAL A 105 3.46 0.33 6.73
C VAL A 105 3.78 0.28 5.24
N TRP A 106 5.04 0.53 4.86
CA TRP A 106 5.49 0.46 3.47
C TRP A 106 5.43 -0.96 2.90
N GLU A 107 5.68 -1.97 3.73
CA GLU A 107 5.52 -3.38 3.34
C GLU A 107 4.05 -3.72 3.04
N ILE A 108 3.10 -3.22 3.84
CA ILE A 108 1.66 -3.34 3.54
C ILE A 108 1.34 -2.65 2.21
N LEU A 109 1.82 -1.42 2.06
CA LEU A 109 1.56 -0.59 0.88
C LEU A 109 2.04 -1.24 -0.42
N SER A 110 3.24 -1.84 -0.41
CA SER A 110 3.88 -2.38 -1.59
C SER A 110 3.67 -3.89 -1.75
N HIS A 111 4.11 -4.71 -0.79
CA HIS A 111 4.10 -6.16 -0.92
C HIS A 111 2.68 -6.71 -0.83
N LEU A 112 1.94 -6.36 0.21
CA LEU A 112 0.60 -6.91 0.41
C LEU A 112 -0.36 -6.44 -0.69
N SER A 113 -0.32 -5.16 -1.05
CA SER A 113 -1.17 -4.66 -2.14
C SER A 113 -0.82 -5.28 -3.50
N ASN A 114 0.45 -5.63 -3.76
CA ASN A 114 0.85 -6.34 -4.96
C ASN A 114 0.38 -7.80 -4.95
N LYS A 115 0.45 -8.50 -3.81
CA LYS A 115 -0.10 -9.86 -3.67
C LYS A 115 -1.60 -9.91 -3.99
N LEU A 116 -2.36 -8.87 -3.61
CA LEU A 116 -3.80 -8.75 -3.88
C LEU A 116 -4.16 -8.49 -5.35
N ARG A 117 -3.19 -8.15 -6.21
CA ARG A 117 -3.40 -7.90 -7.65
C ARG A 117 -3.34 -9.15 -8.53
N THR A 118 -3.27 -10.32 -7.93
CA THR A 118 -3.27 -11.60 -8.65
C THR A 118 -4.65 -11.96 -9.20
N ASP A 119 -4.66 -12.78 -10.25
CA ASP A 119 -5.86 -13.46 -10.78
C ASP A 119 -5.99 -14.90 -10.27
N ASP A 120 -4.99 -15.39 -9.52
CA ASP A 120 -5.05 -16.67 -8.83
C ASP A 120 -5.87 -16.53 -7.54
N SER A 121 -7.02 -17.23 -7.49
CA SER A 121 -7.95 -17.15 -6.35
C SER A 121 -7.34 -17.63 -5.03
N PHE A 122 -6.44 -18.60 -5.07
CA PHE A 122 -5.79 -19.12 -3.85
C PHE A 122 -4.76 -18.12 -3.33
N ALA A 123 -3.92 -17.57 -4.22
CA ALA A 123 -2.97 -16.52 -3.86
C ALA A 123 -3.69 -15.25 -3.35
N TYR A 124 -4.81 -14.89 -3.98
CA TYR A 124 -5.64 -13.77 -3.52
C TYR A 124 -6.22 -14.03 -2.12
N ALA A 125 -6.84 -15.19 -1.90
CA ALA A 125 -7.43 -15.53 -0.61
C ALA A 125 -6.38 -15.53 0.52
N LYS A 126 -5.17 -16.02 0.23
CA LYS A 126 -4.04 -15.96 1.16
C LYS A 126 -3.66 -14.52 1.51
N ALA A 127 -3.52 -13.65 0.52
CA ALA A 127 -3.21 -12.23 0.72
C ALA A 127 -4.35 -11.49 1.47
N ALA A 128 -5.60 -11.79 1.14
CA ALA A 128 -6.75 -11.22 1.84
C ALA A 128 -6.79 -11.64 3.32
N LYS A 129 -6.39 -12.88 3.63
CA LYS A 129 -6.24 -13.34 5.02
C LYS A 129 -5.13 -12.59 5.76
N GLU A 130 -4.00 -12.30 5.10
CA GLU A 130 -2.94 -11.45 5.68
C GLU A 130 -3.49 -10.05 6.01
N LEU A 131 -4.27 -9.44 5.10
CA LEU A 131 -4.92 -8.14 5.36
C LEU A 131 -5.92 -8.22 6.51
N LEU A 132 -6.75 -9.27 6.56
CA LEU A 132 -7.75 -9.46 7.61
C LEU A 132 -7.08 -9.48 9.00
N VAL A 133 -5.98 -10.21 9.15
CA VAL A 133 -5.21 -10.27 10.42
C VAL A 133 -4.73 -8.87 10.83
N LEU A 134 -4.24 -8.06 9.89
CA LEU A 134 -3.82 -6.69 10.17
C LEU A 134 -5.00 -5.81 10.64
N LEU A 135 -6.15 -5.92 9.98
CA LEU A 135 -7.37 -5.18 10.36
C LEU A 135 -7.90 -5.61 11.73
N GLU A 136 -7.82 -6.90 12.06
CA GLU A 136 -8.21 -7.43 13.38
C GLU A 136 -7.33 -6.87 14.49
N ALA A 137 -6.04 -6.69 14.22
CA ALA A 137 -5.04 -6.21 15.18
C ALA A 137 -5.05 -4.69 15.41
N LEU A 138 -5.82 -3.88 14.65
CA LEU A 138 -5.76 -2.41 14.71
C LEU A 138 -5.93 -1.82 16.12
N ASN A 139 -6.79 -2.42 16.95
CA ASN A 139 -7.03 -1.94 18.32
C ASN A 139 -5.89 -2.31 19.29
N ASN A 140 -5.00 -3.21 18.90
CA ASN A 140 -3.91 -3.74 19.74
C ASN A 140 -2.54 -3.13 19.37
N GLN A 141 -2.47 -2.32 18.31
CA GLN A 141 -1.23 -1.72 17.87
C GLN A 141 -0.91 -0.47 18.68
N THR A 142 0.27 -0.43 19.28
CA THR A 142 0.84 0.82 19.80
C THR A 142 1.21 1.71 18.63
N ILE A 143 0.30 2.60 18.25
CA ILE A 143 0.54 3.60 17.24
C ILE A 143 1.45 4.67 17.85
N THR A 144 2.69 4.77 17.35
CA THR A 144 3.73 5.61 17.94
C THR A 144 3.53 7.10 17.66
N SER A 145 2.85 7.46 16.56
CA SER A 145 2.49 8.84 16.24
C SER A 145 1.27 8.92 15.31
N ASP A 146 0.60 10.08 15.29
CA ASP A 146 -0.49 10.38 14.35
C ASP A 146 -0.08 10.21 12.89
N TYR A 147 1.18 10.50 12.57
CA TYR A 147 1.73 10.27 11.23
C TYR A 147 1.73 8.78 10.88
N ILE A 148 2.20 7.91 11.78
CA ILE A 148 2.17 6.45 11.57
C ILE A 148 0.73 5.95 11.46
N ARG A 149 -0.20 6.46 12.27
CA ARG A 149 -1.63 6.12 12.15
C ARG A 149 -2.13 6.39 10.74
N ASP A 150 -1.90 7.60 10.26
CA ASP A 150 -2.43 8.06 8.97
C ASP A 150 -1.81 7.28 7.81
N GLN A 151 -0.50 7.00 7.87
CA GLN A 151 0.17 6.15 6.88
C GLN A 151 -0.35 4.70 6.92
N THR A 152 -0.59 4.15 8.11
CA THR A 152 -1.16 2.80 8.28
C THR A 152 -2.57 2.73 7.69
N GLY A 153 -3.41 3.72 8.02
CA GLY A 153 -4.76 3.86 7.50
C GLY A 153 -4.78 3.92 5.96
N MET A 154 -3.89 4.74 5.39
CA MET A 154 -3.73 4.84 3.94
C MET A 154 -3.30 3.51 3.32
N ALA A 155 -2.30 2.81 3.88
CA ALA A 155 -1.82 1.54 3.33
C ALA A 155 -2.91 0.45 3.35
N LEU A 156 -3.66 0.34 4.45
CA LEU A 156 -4.76 -0.60 4.59
C LEU A 156 -5.94 -0.26 3.68
N LEU A 157 -6.35 1.02 3.64
CA LEU A 157 -7.38 1.50 2.74
C LEU A 157 -7.03 1.13 1.30
N THR A 158 -5.76 1.22 0.94
CA THR A 158 -5.41 0.98 -0.44
C THR A 158 -5.34 -0.49 -0.79
N CYS A 159 -5.01 -1.38 0.15
CA CYS A 159 -5.26 -2.81 -0.02
C CYS A 159 -6.76 -3.09 -0.24
N LEU A 160 -7.65 -2.44 0.52
CA LEU A 160 -9.11 -2.57 0.33
C LEU A 160 -9.56 -2.04 -1.03
N LYS A 161 -9.01 -0.93 -1.53
CA LYS A 161 -9.29 -0.42 -2.89
C LYS A 161 -8.88 -1.43 -3.98
N VAL A 162 -7.75 -2.12 -3.83
CA VAL A 162 -7.34 -3.19 -4.75
C VAL A 162 -8.36 -4.33 -4.73
N MET A 163 -8.80 -4.74 -3.56
CA MET A 163 -9.83 -5.78 -3.42
C MET A 163 -11.19 -5.33 -4.01
N GLU A 164 -11.59 -4.07 -3.81
CA GLU A 164 -12.81 -3.49 -4.38
C GLU A 164 -12.81 -3.58 -5.91
N ARG A 165 -11.66 -3.33 -6.57
CA ARG A 165 -11.53 -3.45 -8.03
C ARG A 165 -11.73 -4.89 -8.52
N LYS A 166 -11.34 -5.88 -7.71
CA LYS A 166 -11.55 -7.31 -8.02
C LYS A 166 -12.96 -7.80 -7.67
N HIS A 167 -13.76 -7.03 -6.91
CA HIS A 167 -15.10 -7.41 -6.43
C HIS A 167 -16.12 -7.79 -7.53
N THR A 168 -15.79 -7.58 -8.81
CA THR A 168 -16.52 -8.12 -9.95
C THR A 168 -16.51 -9.66 -9.98
N PHE A 169 -15.42 -10.29 -9.53
CA PHE A 169 -15.27 -11.75 -9.52
C PHE A 169 -15.91 -12.38 -8.29
N ALA A 170 -16.67 -13.46 -8.48
CA ALA A 170 -17.37 -14.15 -7.38
C ALA A 170 -16.40 -14.62 -6.27
N TRP A 171 -15.23 -15.13 -6.66
CA TRP A 171 -14.22 -15.66 -5.74
C TRP A 171 -13.57 -14.59 -4.85
N SER A 172 -13.64 -13.30 -5.21
CA SER A 172 -13.02 -12.22 -4.44
C SER A 172 -13.97 -11.56 -3.43
N ARG A 173 -15.27 -11.84 -3.51
CA ARG A 173 -16.31 -11.16 -2.70
C ARG A 173 -16.19 -11.50 -1.23
N VAL A 174 -16.22 -12.80 -0.90
CA VAL A 174 -16.18 -13.27 0.49
C VAL A 174 -14.94 -12.75 1.23
N PRO A 175 -13.71 -12.83 0.68
CA PRO A 175 -12.55 -12.26 1.37
C PRO A 175 -12.64 -10.76 1.64
N LEU A 176 -13.19 -9.96 0.70
CA LEU A 176 -13.40 -8.53 0.92
C LEU A 176 -14.45 -8.29 2.01
N GLU A 177 -15.58 -8.98 1.95
CA GLU A 177 -16.66 -8.84 2.94
C GLU A 177 -16.18 -9.20 4.36
N MET A 178 -15.33 -10.22 4.51
CA MET A 178 -14.70 -10.56 5.79
C MET A 178 -13.87 -9.39 6.34
N CYS A 179 -13.08 -8.73 5.49
CA CYS A 179 -12.30 -7.55 5.87
C CYS A 179 -13.22 -6.39 6.30
N LEU A 180 -14.29 -6.12 5.54
CA LEU A 180 -15.24 -5.04 5.85
C LEU A 180 -16.06 -5.31 7.11
N LYS A 181 -16.38 -6.57 7.41
CA LYS A 181 -17.11 -6.96 8.62
C LYS A 181 -16.32 -6.60 9.88
N VAL A 182 -14.99 -6.76 9.86
CA VAL A 182 -14.12 -6.34 10.96
C VAL A 182 -14.17 -4.82 11.17
N LEU A 183 -14.34 -4.07 10.09
CA LEU A 183 -14.46 -2.62 10.10
C LEU A 183 -15.86 -2.14 10.48
N VAL A 184 -16.79 -2.98 10.96
CA VAL A 184 -18.02 -2.49 11.60
C VAL A 184 -17.73 -1.81 12.93
N ASP A 185 -16.64 -2.19 13.61
CA ASP A 185 -16.19 -1.56 14.86
C ASP A 185 -15.71 -0.11 14.62
N PRO A 186 -16.35 0.90 15.22
CA PRO A 186 -15.96 2.31 15.08
C PRO A 186 -14.52 2.58 15.56
N LYS A 187 -14.00 1.82 16.53
CA LYS A 187 -12.63 1.98 17.01
C LYS A 187 -11.61 1.61 15.93
N LYS A 188 -11.88 0.55 15.17
CA LYS A 188 -11.04 0.14 14.03
C LYS A 188 -11.09 1.16 12.89
N ARG A 189 -12.26 1.77 12.64
CA ARG A 189 -12.37 2.86 11.66
C ARG A 189 -11.61 4.11 12.06
N ALA A 190 -11.54 4.42 13.36
CA ALA A 190 -10.77 5.56 13.86
C ALA A 190 -9.26 5.41 13.56
N ALA A 191 -8.74 4.19 13.49
CA ALA A 191 -7.35 3.92 13.14
C ALA A 191 -6.97 4.33 11.70
N PHE A 192 -7.95 4.64 10.84
CA PHE A 192 -7.68 5.12 9.48
C PHE A 192 -7.33 6.62 9.42
N GLY A 193 -7.49 7.36 10.53
CA GLY A 193 -7.09 8.76 10.62
C GLY A 193 -7.67 9.61 9.49
N SER A 194 -6.79 10.32 8.77
CA SER A 194 -7.16 11.14 7.61
C SER A 194 -7.78 10.37 6.43
N SER A 195 -7.61 9.04 6.37
CA SER A 195 -8.19 8.19 5.32
C SER A 195 -9.60 7.67 5.64
N ARG A 196 -10.17 8.04 6.79
CA ARG A 196 -11.47 7.50 7.25
C ARG A 196 -12.63 7.79 6.32
N GLU A 197 -12.74 9.00 5.77
CA GLU A 197 -13.83 9.36 4.86
C GLU A 197 -13.81 8.49 3.60
N GLN A 198 -12.62 8.31 2.99
CA GLN A 198 -12.45 7.44 1.83
C GLN A 198 -12.75 5.96 2.13
N LEU A 199 -12.53 5.52 3.38
CA LEU A 199 -12.92 4.19 3.83
C LEU A 199 -14.45 4.04 3.86
N GLU A 200 -15.16 5.02 4.44
CA GLU A 200 -16.63 5.00 4.49
C GLU A 200 -17.22 4.98 3.08
N ASP A 201 -16.68 5.79 2.16
CA ASP A 201 -17.08 5.78 0.76
C ASP A 201 -16.87 4.41 0.10
N LEU A 202 -15.74 3.74 0.39
CA LEU A 202 -15.47 2.40 -0.11
C LEU A 202 -16.49 1.38 0.42
N ILE A 203 -16.77 1.40 1.72
CA ILE A 203 -17.75 0.51 2.35
C ILE A 203 -19.12 0.70 1.70
N ASN A 204 -19.56 1.95 1.53
CA ASN A 204 -20.84 2.29 0.90
C ASN A 204 -20.91 1.81 -0.56
N ARG A 205 -19.84 1.97 -1.34
CA ARG A 205 -19.78 1.45 -2.72
C ARG A 205 -19.89 -0.07 -2.77
N VAL A 206 -19.22 -0.79 -1.87
CA VAL A 206 -19.28 -2.27 -1.82
C VAL A 206 -20.69 -2.73 -1.43
N HIS A 207 -21.31 -2.11 -0.43
CA HIS A 207 -22.69 -2.41 -0.04
C HIS A 207 -23.67 -2.17 -1.19
N LYS A 208 -23.57 -1.04 -1.89
CA LYS A 208 -24.43 -0.74 -3.05
C LYS A 208 -24.25 -1.76 -4.19
N LYS A 209 -23.01 -2.18 -4.46
CA LYS A 209 -22.71 -3.23 -5.45
C LYS A 209 -23.37 -4.56 -5.08
N ARG A 210 -23.37 -4.91 -3.79
CA ARG A 210 -24.01 -6.12 -3.26
C ARG A 210 -25.54 -6.08 -3.44
N GLU A 211 -26.19 -4.97 -3.08
CA GLU A 211 -27.64 -4.81 -3.23
C GLU A 211 -28.10 -4.89 -4.68
N GLY A 212 -27.36 -4.23 -5.60
CA GLY A 212 -27.63 -4.31 -7.04
C GLY A 212 -27.52 -5.74 -7.58
N GLN A 213 -26.52 -6.50 -7.15
CA GLN A 213 -26.29 -7.87 -7.60
C GLN A 213 -27.35 -8.85 -7.06
N VAL A 214 -27.76 -8.72 -5.80
CA VAL A 214 -28.85 -9.54 -5.24
C VAL A 214 -30.14 -9.34 -6.03
N SER A 215 -30.39 -8.11 -6.51
CA SER A 215 -31.54 -7.81 -7.37
C SER A 215 -31.44 -8.48 -8.75
N GLU A 216 -30.25 -8.52 -9.37
CA GLU A 216 -30.03 -9.18 -10.66
C GLU A 216 -30.11 -10.71 -10.57
N ASP A 217 -29.47 -11.32 -9.57
CA ASP A 217 -29.52 -12.77 -9.36
C ASP A 217 -30.95 -13.25 -9.07
N SER A 218 -31.73 -12.44 -8.32
CA SER A 218 -33.15 -12.71 -8.08
C SER A 218 -33.99 -12.64 -9.35
N LYS A 219 -33.68 -11.72 -10.27
CA LYS A 219 -34.35 -11.62 -11.59
C LYS A 219 -34.02 -12.80 -12.48
N LEU A 220 -32.76 -13.26 -12.50
CA LEU A 220 -32.34 -14.46 -13.24
C LEU A 220 -33.01 -15.72 -12.69
N HIS A 221 -33.15 -15.84 -11.37
CA HIS A 221 -33.81 -16.99 -10.75
C HIS A 221 -35.33 -17.01 -11.01
N TYR A 222 -35.97 -15.84 -11.12
CA TYR A 222 -37.37 -15.72 -11.54
C TYR A 222 -37.55 -16.13 -13.02
N GLN A 223 -36.62 -15.75 -13.90
CA GLN A 223 -36.67 -16.13 -15.32
C GLN A 223 -36.42 -17.63 -15.55
N SER A 224 -35.55 -18.29 -14.76
CA SER A 224 -35.31 -19.73 -14.89
C SER A 224 -36.45 -20.59 -14.34
N SER A 225 -37.12 -20.13 -13.27
CA SER A 225 -38.27 -20.83 -12.69
C SER A 225 -39.56 -20.69 -13.53
N GLY A 226 -39.68 -19.60 -14.29
CA GLY A 226 -40.71 -19.43 -15.33
C GLY A 226 -40.56 -20.41 -16.50
N PHE A 227 -39.33 -20.82 -16.84
CA PHE A 227 -39.07 -21.81 -17.89
C PHE A 227 -39.37 -23.25 -17.47
N GLN A 228 -39.32 -23.57 -16.18
CA GLN A 228 -39.63 -24.91 -15.68
C GLN A 228 -41.14 -25.20 -15.55
N HIS A 229 -42.00 -24.18 -15.63
CA HIS A 229 -43.46 -24.36 -15.64
C HIS A 229 -44.05 -24.56 -17.05
N GLY A 230 -43.28 -24.33 -18.12
CA GLY A 230 -43.71 -24.53 -19.51
C GLY A 230 -43.49 -25.94 -20.08
N LYS A 231 -42.89 -26.87 -19.32
CA LYS A 231 -42.57 -28.25 -19.79
C LYS A 231 -43.46 -29.35 -19.19
N ARG A 232 -44.56 -29.00 -18.51
CA ARG A 232 -45.56 -29.96 -17.99
C ARG A 232 -46.89 -29.89 -18.74
N GLY A 233 -46.83 -29.73 -20.05
CA GLY A 233 -48.01 -29.65 -20.91
C GLY A 233 -47.70 -30.05 -22.35
N TRP A 234 -47.18 -31.27 -22.53
CA TRP A 234 -47.25 -32.06 -23.76
C TRP A 234 -47.29 -33.53 -23.37
#